data_AF-A0A1C5EIV7-F1
#
_entry.id   AF-A0A1C5EIV7-F1
#
_cell.length_a   1.000
_cell.length_b   1.000
_cell.length_c   1.000
_cell.angle_alpha   90.00
_cell.angle_beta   90.00
_cell.angle_gamma   90.00
#
_symmetry.space_group_name_H-M   'P 1'
#
loop_
_entity.id
_entity.type
_entity.pdbx_description
1 polymer ?
#
loop_
_entity_poly.entity_id
_entity_poly.type
_entity_poly.pdbx_seq_one_letter_code
_entity_poly.pdbx_strand_id
1 'polypeptide(L)'
;MTVLEIPSTEGTARRAPGRPDAWTILGTDVSAADTARQALDMGHLRNWNVRLWTDTRARHMDESGVTELAMPDTRAAVRTNPLTGDAEYVGRVGNQYTAVQIEDHEDILDMVRRESGATFHKLGAYGRNGSRD
;
A
#
# COMPACT_ATOMS: atom_id res chain seq x y z
N MET A 1 6.57 15.46 32.24
CA MET A 1 6.74 15.32 30.78
C MET A 1 7.56 14.07 30.55
N THR A 2 6.92 12.95 30.20
CA THR A 2 7.58 11.64 30.10
C THR A 2 8.18 11.49 28.72
N VAL A 3 9.50 11.41 28.64
CA VAL A 3 10.26 11.12 27.41
C VAL A 3 10.20 9.62 27.17
N LEU A 4 9.80 9.19 25.99
CA LEU A 4 9.87 7.79 25.58
C LEU A 4 11.27 7.52 25.03
N GLU A 5 12.00 6.60 25.65
CA GLU A 5 13.31 6.15 25.18
C GLU A 5 13.14 5.03 24.15
N ILE A 6 13.68 5.23 22.95
CA ILE A 6 13.68 4.22 21.89
C ILE A 6 15.14 3.77 21.68
N PRO A 7 15.46 2.48 21.85
CA PRO A 7 16.80 1.97 21.58
C PRO A 7 17.10 2.04 20.07
N SER A 8 18.27 2.54 19.71
CA SER A 8 18.82 2.48 18.35
C SER A 8 20.22 1.88 18.35
N THR A 9 20.69 1.45 17.18
CA THR A 9 21.96 0.73 16.99
C THR A 9 23.19 1.51 17.45
N GLU A 10 23.10 2.84 17.63
CA GLU A 10 24.18 3.71 18.12
C GLU A 10 23.84 4.52 19.40
N GLY A 11 22.76 4.17 20.11
CA GLY A 11 22.37 4.82 21.37
C GLY A 11 20.90 5.24 21.45
N THR A 12 20.49 5.83 22.57
CA THR A 12 19.09 6.20 22.85
C THR A 12 18.67 7.44 22.04
N ALA A 13 17.77 7.27 21.08
CA ALA A 13 17.21 8.40 20.34
C ALA A 13 16.16 9.12 21.22
N ARG A 14 16.36 10.41 21.50
CA ARG A 14 15.41 11.23 22.27
C ARG A 14 14.36 11.81 21.34
N ARG A 15 13.09 11.42 21.52
CA ARG A 15 11.95 12.02 20.80
C ARG A 15 11.61 13.37 21.43
N ALA A 16 11.51 14.43 20.62
CA ALA A 16 10.97 15.70 21.05
C ALA A 16 9.47 15.54 21.43
N PRO A 17 9.06 15.92 22.66
CA PRO A 17 7.66 15.82 23.06
C PRO A 17 6.80 16.74 22.19
N GLY A 18 5.67 16.22 21.69
CA GLY A 18 4.64 17.00 20.98
C GLY A 18 4.58 16.83 19.46
N ARG A 19 5.57 16.24 18.79
CA ARG A 19 5.46 15.91 17.35
C ARG A 19 4.79 14.54 17.18
N PRO A 20 3.56 14.43 16.66
CA PRO A 20 2.97 13.14 16.34
C PRO A 20 3.91 12.38 15.40
N ASP A 21 4.11 11.08 15.65
CA ASP A 21 4.97 10.26 14.79
C ASP A 21 4.38 10.16 13.38
N ALA A 22 5.21 9.80 12.40
CA ALA A 22 4.81 9.78 11.00
C ALA A 22 3.60 8.88 10.74
N TRP A 23 3.41 7.80 11.52
CA TRP A 23 2.28 6.88 11.38
C TRP A 23 1.02 7.39 12.07
N THR A 24 1.16 8.16 13.16
CA THR A 24 0.04 8.94 13.72
C THR A 24 -0.50 9.94 12.68
N ILE A 25 0.40 10.56 11.91
CA ILE A 25 0.03 11.52 10.85
C ILE A 25 -0.52 10.82 9.60
N LEU A 26 0.06 9.67 9.23
CA LEU A 26 -0.22 8.97 7.99
C LEU A 26 -0.97 7.67 8.26
N GLY A 27 -2.29 7.69 8.03
CA GLY A 27 -3.14 6.50 8.06
C GLY A 27 -4.43 6.70 8.85
N THR A 28 -5.39 5.84 8.58
CA THR A 28 -6.67 5.75 9.31
C THR A 28 -6.43 5.09 10.67
N ASP A 29 -7.01 5.67 11.71
CA ASP A 29 -7.06 5.03 13.04
C ASP A 29 -8.00 3.83 12.98
N VAL A 30 -7.45 2.65 13.33
CA VAL A 30 -8.17 1.38 13.33
C VAL A 30 -8.07 0.68 14.68
N SER A 31 -7.77 1.44 15.74
CA SER A 31 -7.60 0.92 17.11
C SER A 31 -8.85 0.26 17.69
N ALA A 32 -10.02 0.53 17.10
CA ALA A 32 -11.28 -0.11 17.45
C ALA A 32 -11.49 -1.50 16.80
N ALA A 33 -10.58 -1.95 15.91
CA ALA A 33 -10.72 -3.21 15.22
C ALA A 33 -10.22 -4.41 16.05
N ASP A 34 -11.05 -5.44 16.14
CA ASP A 34 -10.70 -6.72 16.76
C ASP A 34 -10.19 -7.76 15.76
N THR A 35 -10.46 -7.57 14.48
CA THR A 35 -9.98 -8.45 13.40
C THR A 35 -9.29 -7.67 12.29
N ALA A 36 -8.41 -8.34 11.55
CA ALA A 36 -7.73 -7.80 10.39
C ALA A 36 -8.74 -7.31 9.36
N ARG A 37 -9.81 -8.08 9.14
CA ARG A 37 -10.92 -7.69 8.28
C ARG A 37 -11.53 -6.36 8.69
N GLN A 38 -11.90 -6.21 9.97
CA GLN A 38 -12.47 -4.96 10.49
C GLN A 38 -11.49 -3.79 10.30
N ALA A 39 -10.21 -4.01 10.60
CA ALA A 39 -9.19 -2.99 10.45
C ALA A 39 -9.07 -2.55 8.97
N LEU A 40 -9.00 -3.51 8.05
CA LEU A 40 -8.90 -3.24 6.61
C LEU A 40 -10.18 -2.59 6.04
N ASP A 41 -11.37 -2.95 6.52
CA ASP A 41 -12.63 -2.29 6.19
C ASP A 41 -12.61 -0.81 6.66
N MET A 42 -12.21 -0.55 7.91
CA MET A 42 -12.05 0.81 8.45
C MET A 42 -11.04 1.64 7.65
N GLY A 43 -9.96 1.00 7.20
CA GLY A 43 -8.92 1.64 6.38
C GLY A 43 -9.26 1.80 4.90
N HIS A 44 -10.42 1.33 4.43
CA HIS A 44 -10.78 1.25 3.01
C HIS A 44 -9.72 0.52 2.16
N LEU A 45 -9.10 -0.53 2.72
CA LEU A 45 -8.03 -1.29 2.08
C LEU A 45 -8.51 -2.59 1.41
N ARG A 46 -9.80 -2.93 1.55
CA ARG A 46 -10.40 -4.10 0.91
C ARG A 46 -11.04 -3.76 -0.43
N ASN A 47 -11.20 -4.78 -1.27
CA ASN A 47 -11.88 -4.78 -2.56
C ASN A 47 -11.17 -3.98 -3.67
N TRP A 48 -9.86 -3.77 -3.56
CA TRP A 48 -9.09 -3.09 -4.61
C TRP A 48 -8.83 -3.97 -5.84
N ASN A 49 -9.08 -5.29 -5.78
CA ASN A 49 -9.06 -6.20 -6.92
C ASN A 49 -7.86 -5.96 -7.88
N VAL A 50 -6.65 -6.16 -7.35
CA VAL A 50 -5.41 -5.92 -8.07
C VAL A 50 -5.20 -7.03 -9.10
N ARG A 51 -4.99 -6.65 -10.35
CA ARG A 51 -4.90 -7.52 -11.53
C ARG A 51 -3.68 -7.16 -12.37
N LEU A 52 -3.18 -8.11 -13.13
CA LEU A 52 -2.08 -7.92 -14.07
C LEU A 52 -2.61 -7.98 -15.49
N TRP A 53 -2.62 -6.85 -16.17
CA TRP A 53 -2.98 -6.77 -17.59
C TRP A 53 -1.74 -7.06 -18.45
N THR A 54 -1.99 -7.77 -19.55
CA THR A 54 -0.98 -8.21 -20.51
C THR A 54 -0.82 -7.19 -21.64
N ASP A 55 0.00 -7.50 -22.64
CA ASP A 55 0.15 -6.70 -23.87
C ASP A 55 0.63 -5.26 -23.65
N THR A 56 1.52 -5.10 -22.67
CA THR A 56 2.18 -3.82 -22.39
C THR A 56 3.02 -3.39 -23.59
N ARG A 57 2.90 -2.11 -23.96
CA ARG A 57 3.71 -1.48 -25.03
C ARG A 57 4.47 -0.27 -24.49
N ALA A 58 5.66 -0.04 -25.01
CA ALA A 58 6.35 1.25 -24.89
C ALA A 58 6.05 2.09 -26.14
N ARG A 59 5.81 3.38 -25.92
CA ARG A 59 5.70 4.38 -26.99
C ARG A 59 6.88 5.32 -26.92
N HIS A 60 7.55 5.50 -28.05
CA HIS A 60 8.56 6.54 -28.24
C HIS A 60 8.07 7.47 -29.34
N MET A 61 8.21 8.78 -29.13
CA MET A 61 7.82 9.80 -30.09
C MET A 61 9.05 10.64 -30.43
N ASP A 62 9.35 10.74 -31.72
CA ASP A 62 10.42 11.54 -32.29
C ASP A 62 9.93 12.33 -33.52
N GLU A 63 10.84 13.01 -34.22
CA GLU A 63 10.52 13.79 -35.43
C GLU A 63 9.95 12.95 -36.59
N SER A 64 10.17 11.64 -36.59
CA SER A 64 9.70 10.70 -37.61
C SER A 64 8.33 10.09 -37.31
N GLY A 65 7.82 10.28 -36.09
CA GLY A 65 6.50 9.85 -35.67
C GLY A 65 6.51 9.06 -34.36
N VAL A 66 5.52 8.17 -34.20
CA VAL A 66 5.36 7.34 -33.01
C VAL A 66 5.80 5.91 -33.32
N THR A 67 6.78 5.40 -32.58
CA THR A 67 7.20 3.99 -32.63
C THR A 67 6.68 3.25 -31.39
N GLU A 68 6.06 2.09 -31.61
CA GLU A 68 5.61 1.18 -30.56
C GLU A 68 6.47 -0.06 -30.47
N LEU A 69 6.88 -0.42 -29.24
CA LEU A 69 7.62 -1.65 -28.96
C LEU A 69 6.81 -2.53 -27.99
N ALA A 70 6.54 -3.76 -28.40
CA ALA A 70 5.89 -4.75 -27.55
C ALA A 70 6.82 -5.18 -26.40
N MET A 71 6.27 -5.33 -25.19
CA MET A 71 7.00 -5.71 -23.99
C MET A 71 6.39 -6.98 -23.38
N PRO A 72 6.65 -8.16 -23.95
CA PRO A 72 6.02 -9.42 -23.53
C PRO A 72 6.37 -9.81 -22.10
N ASP A 73 7.56 -9.43 -21.62
CA ASP A 73 8.04 -9.72 -20.27
C ASP A 73 7.52 -8.74 -19.21
N THR A 74 6.51 -7.96 -19.55
CA THR A 74 5.99 -6.88 -18.72
C THR A 74 4.47 -6.92 -18.62
N ARG A 75 3.97 -6.66 -17.41
CA ARG A 75 2.54 -6.52 -17.13
C ARG A 75 2.24 -5.12 -16.58
N ALA A 76 1.02 -4.65 -16.81
CA ALA A 76 0.48 -3.48 -16.13
C ALA A 76 -0.28 -3.93 -14.87
N ALA A 77 0.18 -3.49 -13.70
CA ALA A 77 -0.58 -3.65 -12.46
C ALA A 77 -1.72 -2.63 -12.47
N VAL A 78 -2.94 -3.15 -12.41
CA VAL A 78 -4.18 -2.37 -12.44
C VAL A 78 -5.01 -2.77 -11.23
N ARG A 79 -5.63 -1.80 -10.57
CA ARG A 79 -6.57 -2.03 -9.46
C ARG A 79 -7.94 -1.47 -9.80
N THR A 80 -8.97 -1.92 -9.10
CA THR A 80 -10.31 -1.35 -9.18
C THR A 80 -10.52 -0.48 -7.95
N ASN A 81 -10.79 0.81 -8.13
CA ASN A 81 -11.13 1.66 -7.01
C ASN A 81 -12.51 1.22 -6.45
N PRO A 82 -12.61 0.76 -5.19
CA PRO A 82 -13.88 0.27 -4.66
C PRO A 82 -14.92 1.38 -4.45
N LEU A 83 -14.51 2.65 -4.44
CA LEU A 83 -15.40 3.80 -4.29
C LEU A 83 -15.98 4.29 -5.63
N THR A 84 -15.18 4.27 -6.70
CA THR A 84 -15.62 4.75 -8.02
C THR A 84 -15.96 3.65 -9.00
N GLY A 85 -15.42 2.44 -8.80
CA GLY A 85 -15.49 1.32 -9.73
C GLY A 85 -14.46 1.39 -10.86
N ASP A 86 -13.65 2.45 -10.93
CA ASP A 86 -12.73 2.67 -12.04
C ASP A 86 -11.50 1.76 -11.97
N ALA A 87 -11.02 1.37 -13.15
CA ALA A 87 -9.73 0.72 -13.28
C ALA A 87 -8.61 1.77 -13.21
N GLU A 88 -7.76 1.66 -12.20
CA GLU A 88 -6.62 2.54 -11.96
C GLU A 88 -5.30 1.84 -12.26
N TYR A 89 -4.45 2.46 -13.07
CA TYR A 89 -3.10 1.99 -13.31
C TYR A 89 -2.20 2.28 -12.10
N VAL A 90 -1.57 1.24 -11.55
CA VAL A 90 -0.68 1.34 -10.40
C VAL A 90 0.78 1.47 -10.86
N GLY A 91 1.17 0.64 -11.82
CA GLY A 91 2.55 0.59 -12.26
C GLY A 91 2.84 -0.56 -13.20
N ARG A 92 4.09 -0.59 -13.66
CA ARG A 92 4.62 -1.61 -14.57
C ARG A 92 5.40 -2.62 -13.76
N VAL A 93 5.17 -3.91 -13.99
CA VAL A 93 5.87 -5.01 -13.30
C VAL A 93 6.40 -6.02 -14.30
N GLY A 94 7.38 -6.82 -13.88
CA GLY A 94 7.91 -7.92 -14.69
C GLY A 94 6.93 -9.11 -14.75
N ASN A 95 7.17 -10.04 -15.68
CA ASN A 95 6.34 -11.22 -15.90
C ASN A 95 6.30 -12.21 -14.71
N GLN A 96 7.30 -12.17 -13.81
CA GLN A 96 7.36 -13.02 -12.61
C GLN A 96 6.55 -12.47 -11.43
N TYR A 97 6.09 -11.22 -11.51
CA TYR A 97 5.33 -10.62 -10.43
C TYR A 97 3.95 -11.28 -10.32
N THR A 98 3.54 -11.63 -9.10
CA THR A 98 2.20 -12.14 -8.79
C THR A 98 1.46 -11.09 -7.97
N ALA A 99 0.28 -10.67 -8.44
CA ALA A 99 -0.57 -9.80 -7.65
C ALA A 99 -1.16 -10.61 -6.49
N VAL A 100 -1.02 -10.09 -5.28
CA VAL A 100 -1.60 -10.70 -4.08
C VAL A 100 -2.62 -9.73 -3.49
N GLN A 101 -3.75 -10.26 -3.02
CA GLN A 101 -4.78 -9.45 -2.38
C GLN A 101 -4.49 -9.35 -0.87
N ILE A 102 -4.84 -8.23 -0.24
CA ILE A 102 -4.61 -8.05 1.20
C ILE A 102 -5.53 -8.97 2.00
N GLU A 103 -6.69 -9.29 1.44
CA GLU A 103 -7.71 -10.18 1.98
C GLU A 103 -7.18 -11.61 2.17
N ASP A 104 -6.25 -12.05 1.33
CA ASP A 104 -5.61 -13.38 1.44
C ASP A 104 -4.75 -13.52 2.71
N HIS A 105 -4.46 -12.40 3.39
CA HIS A 105 -3.61 -12.34 4.58
C HIS A 105 -4.38 -12.05 5.88
N GLU A 106 -5.70 -11.84 5.81
CA GLU A 106 -6.53 -11.54 7.00
C GLU A 106 -6.32 -12.58 8.10
N ASP A 107 -6.36 -13.86 7.76
CA ASP A 107 -6.19 -14.97 8.71
C ASP A 107 -4.81 -14.99 9.36
N ILE A 108 -3.75 -14.70 8.60
CA ILE A 108 -2.38 -14.64 9.12
C ILE A 108 -2.23 -13.45 10.06
N LEU A 109 -2.79 -12.30 9.72
CA LEU A 109 -2.76 -11.10 10.55
C LEU A 109 -3.51 -11.33 11.88
N ASP A 110 -4.68 -11.99 11.83
CA ASP A 110 -5.44 -12.35 13.02
C ASP A 110 -4.73 -13.40 13.88
N MET A 111 -4.07 -14.37 13.25
CA MET A 111 -3.22 -15.33 13.95
C MET A 111 -2.09 -14.62 14.70
N VAL A 112 -1.35 -13.72 14.03
CA VAL A 112 -0.26 -12.96 14.66
C VAL A 112 -0.79 -12.12 15.82
N ARG A 113 -1.91 -11.42 15.64
CA ARG A 113 -2.57 -10.65 16.71
C ARG A 113 -2.83 -11.52 17.94
N ARG A 114 -3.47 -12.68 17.73
CA ARG A 114 -3.90 -13.58 18.81
C ARG A 114 -2.72 -14.21 19.56
N GLU A 115 -1.68 -14.62 18.85
CA GLU A 115 -0.51 -15.28 19.47
C GLU A 115 0.44 -14.31 20.17
N SER A 116 0.53 -13.07 19.67
CA SER A 116 1.44 -12.06 20.23
C SER A 116 0.78 -11.10 21.24
N GLY A 117 -0.56 -11.04 21.26
CA GLY A 117 -1.29 -9.99 21.97
C GLY A 117 -1.17 -8.60 21.30
N ALA A 118 -0.68 -8.53 20.06
CA ALA A 118 -0.61 -7.29 19.29
C ALA A 118 -2.02 -6.73 19.00
N THR A 119 -2.08 -5.46 18.61
CA THR A 119 -3.32 -4.77 18.23
C THR A 119 -3.13 -4.04 16.91
N PHE A 120 -4.22 -3.90 16.15
CA PHE A 120 -4.23 -3.01 14.99
C PHE A 120 -4.34 -1.57 15.51
N HIS A 121 -3.47 -0.68 15.05
CA HIS A 121 -3.44 0.71 15.51
C HIS A 121 -3.67 1.69 14.35
N LYS A 122 -2.95 1.53 13.24
CA LYS A 122 -3.04 2.39 12.06
C LYS A 122 -2.98 1.54 10.79
N LEU A 123 -3.72 1.95 9.77
CA LEU A 123 -3.66 1.39 8.43
C LEU A 123 -3.63 2.50 7.39
N GLY A 124 -2.91 2.29 6.31
CA GLY A 124 -2.87 3.25 5.21
C GLY A 124 -2.24 2.66 3.97
N ALA A 125 -2.64 3.19 2.82
CA ALA A 125 -1.98 2.96 1.54
C ALA A 125 -1.35 4.28 1.08
N TYR A 126 -0.09 4.23 0.65
CA TYR A 126 0.54 5.39 0.06
C TYR A 126 0.12 5.49 -1.42
N GLY A 127 -0.75 6.44 -1.74
CA GLY A 127 -1.00 6.81 -3.12
C GLY A 127 0.17 7.60 -3.68
N ARG A 128 0.60 7.32 -4.91
CA ARG A 128 1.51 8.22 -5.63
C ARG A 128 0.73 9.49 -5.97
N ASN A 129 0.81 10.50 -5.11
CA ASN A 129 0.18 11.80 -5.35
C ASN A 129 0.99 12.51 -6.44
N GLY A 130 0.61 12.29 -7.69
CA GLY A 130 1.22 12.84 -8.90
C GLY A 130 0.19 13.46 -9.82
N SER A 131 -0.71 14.27 -9.26
CA SER A 131 -1.43 15.34 -9.96
C SER A 131 -2.08 16.24 -8.91
N ARG A 132 -1.34 17.25 -8.49
CA ARG A 132 -1.93 18.54 -8.16
C ARG A 132 -1.52 19.45 -9.30
N ASP A 133 -2.52 20.14 -9.84
CA ASP A 133 -2.49 21.11 -10.93
C ASP A 133 -1.18 21.89 -11.09
#